data_AF-A0A7C8CT95-F1
#
_entry.id   AF-A0A7C8CT95-F1
#
_cell.length_a   1.000
_cell.length_b   1.000
_cell.length_c   1.000
_cell.angle_alpha   90.00
_cell.angle_beta   90.00
_cell.angle_gamma   90.00
#
_symmetry.space_group_name_H-M   'P 1'
#
loop_
_entity.id
_entity.type
_entity.pdbx_description
1 polymer ?
#
loop_
_entity_poly.entity_id
_entity_poly.type
_entity_poly.pdbx_seq_one_letter_code
_entity_poly.pdbx_strand_id
1 'polypeptide(L)'
;AASVWYVAVPGGAVETMERRVPVKVENLPEGFELVSVEPADVAIRLEGPRRDLYMAGSDDLFVRVDALLVQLGRRTFALELDQIQSPEGIHALSVEPAKVKISVKRSSEAAES
;
A
#
# COMPACT_ATOMS: atom_id res chain seq x y z
N ALA A 1 22.05 24.51 -17.65
CA ALA A 1 21.27 23.26 -17.59
C ALA A 1 21.93 22.37 -16.54
N ALA A 2 21.22 22.01 -15.47
CA ALA A 2 21.80 21.24 -14.37
C ALA A 2 21.92 19.77 -14.79
N SER A 3 23.15 19.29 -14.90
CA SER A 3 23.47 17.91 -15.22
C SER A 3 23.38 17.06 -13.96
N VAL A 4 22.45 16.10 -13.93
CA VAL A 4 22.39 15.10 -12.86
C VAL A 4 23.25 13.92 -13.31
N TRP A 5 24.43 13.78 -12.72
CA TRP A 5 25.31 12.64 -12.94
C TRP A 5 24.96 11.55 -11.92
N TYR A 6 24.32 10.48 -12.38
CA TYR A 6 24.11 9.29 -11.57
C TYR A 6 25.37 8.40 -11.63
N VAL A 7 26.07 8.32 -10.51
CA VAL A 7 27.20 7.39 -10.31
C VAL A 7 26.63 6.01 -10.04
N ALA A 8 26.80 5.08 -10.99
CA ALA A 8 26.47 3.67 -10.82
C ALA A 8 27.66 2.94 -10.18
N VAL A 9 27.47 2.39 -8.97
CA VAL A 9 28.49 1.60 -8.25
C VAL A 9 28.35 0.12 -8.66
N PRO A 10 29.43 -0.56 -9.12
CA PRO A 10 29.34 -1.93 -9.61
C PRO A 10 29.36 -2.92 -8.45
N GLY A 11 28.30 -3.73 -8.31
CA GLY A 11 28.26 -4.91 -7.43
C GLY A 11 27.05 -5.02 -6.50
N GLY A 12 26.35 -3.90 -6.27
CA GLY A 12 25.16 -3.81 -5.42
C GLY A 12 24.20 -2.77 -5.98
N ALA A 13 23.88 -2.89 -7.27
CA ALA A 13 23.02 -1.93 -7.95
C ALA A 13 21.63 -1.99 -7.32
N VAL A 14 21.31 -0.98 -6.51
CA VAL A 14 19.93 -0.66 -6.17
C VAL A 14 19.22 -0.31 -7.48
N GLU A 15 18.09 -0.96 -7.70
CA GLU A 15 17.28 -0.76 -8.90
C GLU A 15 15.94 -0.20 -8.48
N THR A 16 15.33 0.59 -9.35
CA THR A 16 13.97 1.08 -9.13
C THR A 16 13.02 0.26 -9.98
N MET A 17 11.98 -0.30 -9.37
CA MET A 17 10.97 -1.11 -10.05
C MET A 17 9.57 -0.65 -9.67
N GLU A 18 8.70 -0.51 -10.67
CA GLU A 18 7.28 -0.26 -10.44
C GLU A 18 6.51 -1.57 -10.38
N ARG A 19 5.67 -1.75 -9.37
CA ARG A 19 4.82 -2.94 -9.22
C ARG A 19 3.45 -2.57 -8.69
N ARG A 20 2.43 -3.26 -9.18
CA ARG A 20 1.08 -3.17 -8.62
C ARG A 20 0.95 -4.11 -7.43
N VAL A 21 0.45 -3.57 -6.33
CA VAL A 21 0.31 -4.30 -5.06
C VAL A 21 -1.11 -4.16 -4.54
N PRO A 22 -1.63 -5.19 -3.86
CA PRO A 22 -2.98 -5.16 -3.33
C PRO A 22 -3.07 -4.20 -2.14
N VAL A 23 -4.24 -3.58 -2.00
CA VAL A 23 -4.61 -2.79 -0.82
C VAL A 23 -5.30 -3.71 0.19
N LYS A 24 -4.70 -3.87 1.37
CA LYS A 24 -5.27 -4.64 2.48
C LYS A 24 -5.88 -3.69 3.52
N VAL A 25 -7.14 -3.94 3.85
CA VAL A 25 -7.87 -3.18 4.87
C VAL A 25 -7.70 -3.87 6.22
N GLU A 26 -7.26 -3.11 7.22
CA GLU A 26 -7.11 -3.56 8.61
C GLU A 26 -7.91 -2.66 9.57
N ASN A 27 -8.08 -3.10 10.82
CA ASN A 27 -8.79 -2.36 11.87
C ASN A 27 -10.22 -1.93 11.47
N LEU A 28 -10.95 -2.77 10.74
CA LEU A 28 -12.37 -2.53 10.45
C LEU A 28 -13.18 -2.68 11.75
N PRO A 29 -13.88 -1.63 12.22
CA PRO A 29 -14.64 -1.69 13.46
C PRO A 29 -15.81 -2.68 13.36
N GLU A 30 -16.14 -3.32 14.48
CA GLU A 30 -17.32 -4.16 14.60
C GLU A 30 -18.59 -3.37 14.22
N GLY A 31 -19.58 -4.06 13.66
CA GLY A 31 -20.77 -3.40 13.11
C GLY A 31 -20.60 -2.88 11.68
N PHE A 32 -19.43 -3.07 11.04
CA PHE A 32 -19.20 -2.75 9.64
C PHE A 32 -18.68 -3.96 8.85
N GLU A 33 -19.14 -4.08 7.62
CA GLU A 33 -18.64 -5.05 6.64
C GLU A 33 -18.03 -4.32 5.45
N LEU A 34 -16.85 -4.78 5.02
CA LEU A 34 -16.19 -4.28 3.82
C LEU A 34 -16.99 -4.68 2.57
N VAL A 35 -17.37 -3.70 1.76
CA VAL A 35 -18.12 -3.92 0.51
C VAL A 35 -17.17 -3.90 -0.68
N SER A 36 -16.33 -2.87 -0.80
CA SER A 36 -15.36 -2.74 -1.89
C SER A 36 -14.21 -1.82 -1.52
N VAL A 37 -13.10 -1.98 -2.23
CA VAL A 37 -11.93 -1.10 -2.17
C VAL A 37 -11.60 -0.67 -3.60
N GLU A 38 -11.53 0.64 -3.83
CA GLU A 38 -11.30 1.22 -5.14
C GLU A 38 -10.21 2.31 -5.10
N PRO A 39 -9.07 2.12 -5.80
CA PRO A 39 -8.67 0.90 -6.50
C PRO A 39 -8.28 -0.23 -5.53
N ALA A 40 -8.47 -1.48 -5.95
CA ALA A 40 -8.05 -2.66 -5.19
C ALA A 40 -6.53 -2.89 -5.24
N ASP A 41 -5.88 -2.40 -6.30
CA ASP A 41 -4.44 -2.44 -6.49
C ASP A 41 -3.90 -1.04 -6.75
N VAL A 42 -2.74 -0.73 -6.19
CA VAL A 42 -2.04 0.54 -6.43
C VAL A 42 -0.65 0.30 -7.00
N ALA A 43 -0.20 1.21 -7.86
CA ALA A 43 1.16 1.18 -8.39
C ALA A 43 2.09 1.79 -7.35
N ILE A 44 3.10 1.02 -6.93
CA ILE A 44 4.15 1.52 -6.06
C ILE A 44 5.49 1.45 -6.78
N ARG A 45 6.31 2.47 -6.57
CA ARG A 45 7.70 2.48 -7.01
C ARG A 45 8.57 2.02 -5.85
N LEU A 46 9.34 0.97 -6.09
CA LEU A 46 10.21 0.36 -5.11
C LEU A 46 11.66 0.58 -5.48
N GLU A 47 12.52 0.71 -4.48
CA GLU A 47 13.97 0.74 -4.61
C GLU A 47 14.58 -0.32 -3.70
N GLY A 48 15.54 -1.07 -4.23
CA GLY A 48 16.24 -2.09 -3.45
C GLY A 48 17.20 -2.91 -4.30
N PRO A 49 17.92 -3.86 -3.70
CA PRO A 49 18.77 -4.77 -4.45
C PRO A 49 17.94 -5.52 -5.49
N ARG A 50 18.42 -5.58 -6.73
CA ARG A 50 17.74 -6.27 -7.83
C ARG A 50 17.27 -7.68 -7.44
N ARG A 51 18.13 -8.47 -6.78
CA ARG A 51 17.75 -9.83 -6.35
C ARG A 51 16.53 -9.82 -5.43
N ASP A 52 16.50 -8.90 -4.47
CA ASP A 52 15.46 -8.85 -3.44
C ASP A 52 14.14 -8.33 -4.03
N LEU A 53 14.19 -7.34 -4.94
CA LEU A 53 13.01 -6.89 -5.71
C LEU A 53 12.36 -8.02 -6.54
N TYR A 54 13.18 -8.90 -7.11
CA TYR A 54 12.69 -10.06 -7.87
C TYR A 54 12.20 -11.20 -6.95
N MET A 55 12.77 -11.34 -5.76
CA MET A 55 12.36 -12.34 -4.76
C MET A 55 11.13 -11.90 -3.96
N ALA A 56 10.87 -10.60 -3.83
CA ALA A 56 9.71 -10.07 -3.12
C ALA A 56 8.43 -10.58 -3.78
N GLY A 57 7.67 -11.38 -3.03
CA GLY A 57 6.39 -11.92 -3.45
C GLY A 57 5.24 -10.93 -3.23
N SER A 58 4.06 -11.27 -3.76
CA SER A 58 2.83 -10.50 -3.54
C SER A 58 2.30 -10.60 -2.10
N ASP A 59 2.70 -11.62 -1.34
CA ASP A 59 2.27 -11.81 0.05
C ASP A 59 2.97 -10.84 1.01
N ASP A 60 4.25 -10.54 0.78
CA ASP A 60 5.07 -9.67 1.62
C ASP A 60 5.01 -8.19 1.20
N LEU A 61 4.32 -7.90 0.08
CA LEU A 61 4.29 -6.59 -0.55
C LEU A 61 2.85 -6.13 -0.78
N PHE A 62 2.35 -5.29 0.13
CA PHE A 62 0.98 -4.77 0.10
C PHE A 62 0.88 -3.42 0.80
N VAL A 63 -0.18 -2.67 0.51
CA VAL A 63 -0.46 -1.40 1.22
C VAL A 63 -1.50 -1.65 2.30
N ARG A 64 -1.19 -1.27 3.54
CA ARG A 64 -2.10 -1.37 4.67
C ARG A 64 -2.94 -0.10 4.79
N VAL A 65 -4.25 -0.24 4.88
CA VAL A 65 -5.15 0.88 5.15
C VAL A 65 -5.93 0.65 6.43
N ASP A 66 -5.75 1.54 7.39
CA ASP A 66 -6.51 1.53 8.65
C ASP A 66 -7.93 2.06 8.43
N ALA A 67 -8.92 1.17 8.58
CA ALA A 67 -10.33 1.50 8.42
C ALA A 67 -11.03 1.91 9.72
N LEU A 68 -10.32 2.18 10.82
CA LEU A 68 -10.93 2.61 12.08
C LEU A 68 -11.79 3.89 11.88
N LEU A 69 -11.33 4.81 11.05
CA LEU A 69 -12.03 6.07 10.77
C LEU A 69 -13.33 5.88 9.96
N VAL A 70 -13.63 4.67 9.49
CA VAL A 70 -14.91 4.34 8.84
C VAL A 70 -16.09 4.59 9.78
N GLN A 71 -15.94 4.32 11.08
CA GLN A 71 -17.00 4.56 12.06
C GLN A 71 -17.38 6.05 12.16
N LEU A 72 -16.43 6.94 11.84
CA LEU A 72 -16.64 8.40 11.81
C LEU A 72 -17.17 8.88 10.45
N GLY A 73 -17.54 7.97 9.55
CA GLY A 73 -18.06 8.28 8.22
C GLY A 73 -17.00 8.51 7.15
N ARG A 74 -15.69 8.35 7.46
CA ARG A 74 -14.64 8.47 6.45
C ARG A 74 -14.71 7.32 5.45
N ARG A 75 -14.61 7.65 4.16
CA ARG A 75 -14.63 6.68 3.04
C ARG A 75 -13.42 6.79 2.13
N THR A 76 -12.73 7.92 2.13
CA THR A 76 -11.51 8.13 1.35
C THR A 76 -10.32 8.20 2.29
N PHE A 77 -9.30 7.39 1.99
CA PHE A 77 -8.07 7.27 2.76
C PHE A 77 -6.91 7.72 1.88
N ALA A 78 -6.03 8.55 2.42
CA ALA A 78 -4.77 8.88 1.78
C ALA A 78 -3.78 7.74 2.07
N LEU A 79 -3.07 7.30 1.03
CA LEU A 79 -2.01 6.33 1.17
C LEU A 79 -0.69 7.05 1.43
N GLU A 80 0.03 6.58 2.43
CA GLU A 80 1.36 7.08 2.80
C GLU A 80 2.41 5.97 2.60
N LEU A 81 3.68 6.35 2.49
CA LEU A 81 4.76 5.39 2.19
C LEU A 81 5.05 4.45 3.38
N ASP A 82 4.78 4.90 4.60
CA ASP A 82 4.92 4.14 5.84
C ASP A 82 3.87 3.02 5.97
N GLN A 83 2.74 3.14 5.25
CA GLN A 83 1.69 2.14 5.18
C GLN A 83 2.05 0.96 4.26
N ILE A 84 3.09 1.11 3.43
CA ILE A 84 3.53 0.07 2.50
C ILE A 84 4.36 -0.96 3.28
N GLN A 85 3.86 -2.18 3.33
CA GLN A 85 4.61 -3.31 3.87
C GLN A 85 5.52 -3.85 2.77
N SER A 86 6.82 -3.92 3.05
CA SER A 86 7.83 -4.49 2.17
C SER A 86 8.88 -5.28 2.94
N PRO A 87 9.53 -6.28 2.31
CA PRO A 87 10.66 -7.00 2.89
C PRO A 87 11.85 -6.09 3.23
N GLU A 88 12.75 -6.60 4.06
CA GLU A 88 14.01 -5.92 4.37
C GLU A 88 14.84 -5.64 3.10
N GLY A 89 15.46 -4.46 3.05
CA GLY A 89 16.23 -4.02 1.89
C GLY A 89 15.41 -3.46 0.73
N ILE A 90 14.07 -3.40 0.83
CA ILE A 90 13.19 -2.79 -0.17
C ILE A 90 12.46 -1.61 0.44
N HIS A 91 12.53 -0.46 -0.24
CA HIS A 91 11.91 0.78 0.18
C HIS A 91 10.93 1.29 -0.87
N ALA A 92 9.77 1.76 -0.43
CA ALA A 92 8.83 2.42 -1.32
C ALA A 92 9.19 3.90 -1.50
N LEU A 93 9.30 4.32 -2.77
CA LEU A 93 9.60 5.69 -3.17
C LEU A 93 8.34 6.50 -3.48
N SER A 94 7.32 5.86 -4.06
CA SER A 94 6.06 6.52 -4.42
C SER A 94 4.89 5.54 -4.46
N VAL A 95 3.68 6.06 -4.31
CA VAL A 95 2.42 5.32 -4.43
C VAL A 95 1.42 6.11 -5.27
N GLU A 96 0.84 5.43 -6.27
CA GLU A 96 -0.12 6.02 -7.20
C GLU A 96 -1.29 5.05 -7.47
N PRO A 97 -2.55 5.49 -7.31
CA PRO A 97 -2.96 6.75 -6.70
C PRO A 97 -2.71 6.77 -5.18
N ALA A 98 -2.32 7.93 -4.64
CA ALA A 98 -2.17 8.14 -3.19
C ALA A 98 -3.51 8.27 -2.44
N LYS A 99 -4.63 7.81 -3.03
CA LYS A 99 -5.97 7.85 -2.45
C LYS A 99 -6.74 6.60 -2.81
N VAL A 100 -7.39 6.01 -1.81
CA VAL A 100 -8.25 4.84 -1.96
C VAL A 100 -9.60 5.13 -1.34
N LYS A 101 -10.66 4.70 -2.02
CA LYS A 101 -12.03 4.74 -1.53
C LYS A 101 -12.41 3.37 -1.00
N ILE A 102 -12.85 3.33 0.25
CA ILE A 102 -13.35 2.14 0.92
C ILE A 102 -14.86 2.28 1.08
N SER A 103 -15.60 1.31 0.54
CA SER A 103 -17.03 1.17 0.69
C SER A 103 -17.32 0.17 1.80
N VAL A 104 -18.17 0.56 2.75
CA VAL A 104 -18.61 -0.31 3.84
C VAL A 104 -20.12 -0.25 3.99
N LYS A 105 -20.70 -1.33 4.51
CA LYS A 105 -22.09 -1.39 4.96
C LYS A 105 -22.11 -1.61 6.48
N ARG A 106 -23.17 -1.17 7.16
CA ARG A 106 -23.38 -1.58 8.55
C ARG A 106 -23.77 -3.06 8.55
N SER A 107 -23.13 -3.87 9.37
CA SER A 107 -23.62 -5.22 9.63
C SER A 107 -24.85 -5.12 10.52
N SER A 108 -25.91 -5.85 10.16
CA SER A 108 -27.17 -5.85 10.90
C SER A 108 -27.07 -6.58 12.25
N GLU A 109 -25.94 -7.23 12.53
CA GLU A 109 -25.73 -8.08 13.69
C GLU A 109 -25.39 -7.30 14.97
N ALA A 110 -24.95 -6.04 14.88
CA ALA A 110 -24.60 -5.21 16.03
C ALA A 110 -25.80 -4.57 16.75
N ALA A 111 -27.04 -4.85 16.34
CA ALA A 111 -28.25 -4.28 16.94
C ALA A 111 -28.87 -5.18 18.04
N GLU A 112 -28.33 -6.38 18.28
CA GLU A 112 -28.82 -7.31 19.29
C GLU A 112 -27.71 -7.67 20.29
N SER A 113 -27.44 -6.76 21.24
CA SER A 113 -26.71 -7.05 22.49
C SER A 113 -27.14 -6.11 23.60
#